data_AF-A0A945I5J5-F1
#
_entry.id   AF-A0A945I5J5-F1
#
_cell.length_a   1.000
_cell.length_b   1.000
_cell.length_c   1.000
_cell.angle_alpha   90.00
_cell.angle_beta   90.00
_cell.angle_gamma   90.00
#
_symmetry.space_group_name_H-M   'P 1'
#
loop_
_entity.id
_entity.type
_entity.pdbx_description
1 polymer ?
#
loop_
_entity_poly.entity_id
_entity_poly.type
_entity_poly.pdbx_seq_one_letter_code
_entity_poly.pdbx_strand_id
1 'polypeptide(L)'
;MSQIKSNKSYYRVLMVLIQATAVLALTGCDSFLGSNEAKPLPGKRISILSQQRSIEPDTSALGHKIVLPAPSPNQDWPQAGGYANHAMHHMRIGKALQESWSIDIGRGTNDEERLMAQPIVAENRL
;
A
#
# COMPACT_ATOMS: atom_id res chain seq x y z
N MET A 1 -59.86 -16.03 48.55
CA MET A 1 -59.27 -16.97 47.57
C MET A 1 -58.99 -16.19 46.28
N SER A 2 -57.90 -16.51 45.57
CA SER A 2 -57.48 -15.96 44.26
C SER A 2 -56.55 -14.74 44.31
N GLN A 3 -55.25 -14.91 44.62
CA GLN A 3 -54.13 -15.28 43.73
C GLN A 3 -53.66 -14.14 42.80
N ILE A 4 -52.94 -13.15 43.36
CA ILE A 4 -52.13 -12.19 42.59
C ILE A 4 -50.83 -12.89 42.20
N LYS A 5 -50.88 -13.74 41.16
CA LYS A 5 -49.72 -14.49 40.67
C LYS A 5 -48.88 -13.61 39.73
N SER A 6 -47.82 -13.03 40.30
CA SER A 6 -46.54 -12.68 39.68
C SER A 6 -46.55 -12.26 38.20
N ASN A 7 -46.78 -10.96 37.96
CA ASN A 7 -46.60 -10.33 36.65
C ASN A 7 -45.14 -10.44 36.12
N LYS A 8 -44.19 -10.67 37.03
CA LYS A 8 -42.75 -10.78 36.77
C LYS A 8 -42.38 -12.02 35.92
N SER A 9 -43.21 -13.07 35.94
CA SER A 9 -42.99 -14.28 35.14
C SER A 9 -43.30 -14.05 33.66
N TYR A 10 -44.36 -13.29 33.35
CA TYR A 10 -44.76 -12.98 31.98
C TYR A 10 -43.76 -12.04 31.30
N TYR A 11 -43.25 -11.03 32.02
CA TYR A 11 -42.20 -10.15 31.49
C TYR A 11 -40.88 -10.89 31.23
N ARG A 12 -40.54 -11.90 32.03
CA ARG A 12 -39.34 -12.74 31.81
C ARG A 12 -39.48 -13.61 30.56
N VAL A 13 -40.64 -14.24 30.37
CA VAL A 13 -40.91 -15.04 29.15
C VAL A 13 -40.95 -14.15 27.91
N LEU A 14 -41.55 -12.96 27.99
CA LEU A 14 -41.56 -11.99 26.91
C LEU A 14 -40.15 -11.50 26.55
N MET A 15 -39.29 -11.21 27.55
CA MET A 15 -37.90 -10.81 27.32
C MET A 15 -37.09 -11.92 26.64
N VAL A 16 -37.27 -13.18 27.06
CA VAL A 16 -36.58 -14.33 26.46
C VAL A 16 -37.02 -14.55 25.01
N LEU A 17 -38.31 -14.38 24.71
CA LEU A 17 -38.82 -14.44 23.33
C LEU A 17 -38.24 -13.34 22.45
N ILE A 18 -38.16 -12.09 22.94
CA ILE A 18 -37.56 -10.98 22.18
C ILE A 18 -36.07 -11.23 21.93
N GLN A 19 -35.33 -11.72 22.93
CA GLN A 19 -33.92 -12.07 22.79
C GLN A 19 -33.71 -13.23 21.80
N ALA A 20 -34.55 -14.26 21.84
CA ALA A 20 -34.48 -15.39 20.90
C ALA A 20 -34.73 -14.96 19.45
N THR A 21 -35.73 -14.09 19.23
CA THR A 21 -36.03 -13.54 17.89
C THR A 21 -34.90 -12.65 17.38
N ALA A 22 -34.26 -11.86 18.26
CA ALA A 22 -33.11 -11.04 17.89
C ALA A 22 -31.90 -11.91 17.47
N VAL A 23 -31.60 -12.98 18.20
CA VAL A 23 -30.50 -13.90 17.85
C VAL A 23 -30.75 -14.58 16.49
N LEU A 24 -31.99 -14.99 16.20
CA LEU A 24 -32.36 -15.57 14.91
C LEU A 24 -32.30 -14.56 13.75
N ALA A 25 -32.53 -13.28 14.01
CA ALA A 25 -32.43 -12.22 13.01
C ALA A 25 -30.98 -11.89 12.62
N LEU A 26 -30.01 -12.01 13.54
CA LEU A 26 -28.61 -11.69 13.28
C LEU A 26 -27.83 -12.80 12.54
N THR A 27 -28.28 -14.06 12.57
CA THR A 27 -27.56 -15.18 11.92
C THR A 27 -27.89 -15.34 10.43
N GLY A 28 -28.79 -14.52 9.88
CA GLY A 28 -29.25 -14.63 8.48
C GLY A 28 -28.45 -13.85 7.43
N CYS A 29 -27.40 -13.11 7.82
CA CYS A 29 -26.75 -12.14 6.93
C CYS A 29 -25.87 -12.74 5.81
N ASP A 30 -25.49 -14.02 5.86
CA ASP A 30 -24.58 -14.60 4.85
C ASP A 30 -25.33 -15.30 3.71
N SER A 31 -26.36 -16.10 4.03
CA SER A 31 -27.03 -16.94 3.03
C SER A 31 -28.17 -16.27 2.26
N PHE A 32 -28.82 -15.23 2.81
CA PHE A 32 -30.01 -14.60 2.20
C PHE A 32 -29.68 -13.38 1.32
N LEU A 33 -28.60 -12.65 1.64
CA LEU A 33 -28.19 -11.42 0.94
C LEU A 33 -27.17 -11.65 -0.18
N GLY A 34 -26.96 -12.91 -0.56
CA GLY A 34 -26.22 -13.28 -1.76
C GLY A 34 -24.73 -13.00 -1.66
N SER A 35 -23.96 -14.00 -1.19
CA SER A 35 -22.57 -14.11 -1.61
C SER A 35 -22.55 -14.38 -3.11
N ASN A 36 -22.40 -13.31 -3.90
CA ASN A 36 -22.06 -13.38 -5.32
C ASN A 36 -20.59 -13.83 -5.45
N GLU A 37 -20.28 -15.04 -4.99
CA GLU A 37 -19.00 -15.66 -5.31
C GLU A 37 -19.03 -16.00 -6.79
N ALA A 38 -18.39 -15.14 -7.58
CA ALA A 38 -18.20 -15.37 -8.99
C ALA A 38 -17.56 -16.75 -9.19
N LYS A 39 -18.19 -17.57 -10.03
CA LYS A 39 -17.71 -18.91 -10.37
C LYS A 39 -16.22 -18.81 -10.74
N PRO A 40 -15.32 -19.59 -10.10
CA PRO A 40 -13.91 -19.56 -10.42
C PRO A 40 -13.69 -19.73 -11.92
N LEU A 41 -12.83 -18.88 -12.51
CA LEU A 41 -12.55 -18.93 -13.94
C LEU A 41 -12.07 -20.34 -14.33
N PRO A 42 -12.68 -20.96 -15.38
CA PRO A 42 -12.25 -22.26 -15.83
C PRO A 42 -10.85 -22.18 -16.46
N GLY A 43 -9.97 -23.12 -16.11
CA GLY A 43 -8.64 -23.20 -16.70
C GLY A 43 -7.58 -23.74 -15.74
N LYS A 44 -6.47 -24.21 -16.31
CA LYS A 44 -5.29 -24.61 -15.54
C LYS A 44 -4.47 -23.37 -15.19
N ARG A 45 -4.29 -23.08 -13.90
CA ARG A 45 -3.40 -22.02 -13.43
C ARG A 45 -1.94 -22.45 -13.68
N ILE A 46 -1.21 -21.69 -14.50
CA ILE A 46 0.21 -21.93 -14.78
C ILE A 46 1.01 -20.90 -13.98
N SER A 47 2.02 -21.36 -13.23
CA SER A 47 2.90 -20.46 -12.47
C SER A 47 3.86 -19.71 -13.41
N ILE A 48 3.74 -18.39 -13.43
CA ILE A 48 4.66 -17.48 -14.14
C ILE A 48 6.01 -17.30 -13.42
N LEU A 49 6.15 -17.80 -12.18
CA LEU A 49 7.37 -17.70 -11.38
C LEU A 49 8.17 -19.02 -11.36
N SER A 50 7.77 -20.00 -12.17
CA SER A 50 8.46 -21.30 -12.27
C SER A 50 9.89 -21.19 -12.82
N GLN A 51 10.27 -20.04 -13.38
CA GLN A 51 11.62 -19.74 -13.92
C GLN A 51 12.40 -18.74 -13.07
N GLN A 52 12.08 -18.62 -11.78
CA GLN A 52 12.85 -17.78 -10.87
C GLN A 52 14.24 -18.41 -10.66
N ARG A 53 15.21 -17.95 -11.46
CA ARG A 53 16.61 -18.31 -11.29
C ARG A 53 17.10 -17.71 -9.98
N SER A 54 17.76 -18.53 -9.17
CA SER A 54 18.60 -18.01 -8.09
C SER A 54 19.69 -17.17 -8.73
N ILE A 55 19.84 -15.91 -8.32
CA ILE A 55 20.93 -15.06 -8.80
C ILE A 55 22.20 -15.58 -8.12
N GLU A 56 23.10 -16.15 -8.91
CA GLU A 56 24.42 -16.59 -8.44
C GLU A 56 25.47 -15.57 -8.88
N PRO A 57 26.47 -15.27 -8.02
CA PRO A 57 27.57 -14.38 -8.39
C PRO A 57 28.32 -14.91 -9.61
N ASP A 58 28.58 -14.03 -10.57
CA ASP A 58 29.39 -14.36 -11.74
C ASP A 58 30.87 -14.52 -11.32
N THR A 59 31.34 -15.76 -11.33
CA THR A 59 32.74 -16.08 -10.99
C THR A 59 33.73 -15.47 -11.99
N SER A 60 33.31 -15.16 -13.22
CA SER A 60 34.17 -14.49 -14.20
C SER A 60 34.41 -13.02 -13.86
N ALA A 61 33.53 -12.39 -13.07
CA ALA A 61 33.70 -11.02 -12.59
C ALA A 61 34.69 -10.90 -11.41
N LEU A 62 35.13 -12.02 -10.83
CA LEU A 62 36.08 -12.02 -9.70
C LEU A 62 37.43 -11.43 -10.12
N GLY A 63 37.89 -10.42 -9.38
CA GLY A 63 39.17 -9.74 -9.63
C GLY A 63 39.11 -8.57 -10.60
N HIS A 64 37.97 -8.32 -11.26
CA HIS A 64 37.78 -7.11 -12.05
C HIS A 64 37.62 -5.89 -11.14
N LYS A 65 38.58 -4.96 -11.22
CA LYS A 65 38.49 -3.69 -10.50
C LYS A 65 37.53 -2.76 -11.23
N ILE A 66 36.38 -2.48 -10.62
CA ILE A 66 35.43 -1.46 -11.10
C ILE A 66 36.06 -0.09 -10.85
N VAL A 67 36.41 0.60 -11.94
CA VAL A 67 36.92 1.98 -11.89
C VAL A 67 35.80 2.89 -12.34
N LEU A 68 35.36 3.77 -11.45
CA LEU A 68 34.39 4.82 -11.77
C LEU A 68 35.14 6.08 -12.22
N PRO A 69 34.57 6.86 -13.16
CA PRO A 69 35.05 8.22 -13.46
C PRO A 69 35.09 9.08 -12.20
N ALA A 70 35.82 10.20 -12.22
CA ALA A 70 35.78 11.14 -11.08
C ALA A 70 34.37 11.73 -10.90
N PRO A 71 33.92 12.00 -9.67
CA PRO A 71 32.59 12.54 -9.42
C PRO A 71 32.44 13.98 -9.94
N SER A 72 31.38 14.23 -10.71
CA SER A 72 31.07 15.53 -11.31
C SER A 72 29.99 16.29 -10.51
N PRO A 73 30.05 17.63 -10.44
CA PRO A 73 28.95 18.41 -9.87
C PRO A 73 27.68 18.24 -10.72
N ASN A 74 26.51 18.33 -10.08
CA ASN A 74 25.21 18.36 -10.76
C ASN A 74 24.42 19.56 -10.24
N GLN A 75 24.33 20.62 -11.05
CA GLN A 75 23.68 21.88 -10.65
C GLN A 75 22.17 21.84 -10.91
N ASP A 76 21.77 21.20 -12.00
CA ASP A 76 20.38 21.13 -12.44
C ASP A 76 19.85 19.69 -12.40
N TRP A 77 18.53 19.60 -12.28
CA TRP A 77 17.73 18.40 -12.43
C TRP A 77 16.48 18.75 -13.27
N PRO A 78 16.65 19.10 -14.55
CA PRO A 78 15.61 19.80 -15.31
C PRO A 78 14.42 18.92 -15.71
N GLN A 79 14.51 17.60 -15.55
CA GLN A 79 13.48 16.65 -15.98
C GLN A 79 13.26 15.55 -14.94
N ALA A 80 12.14 14.85 -15.04
CA ALA A 80 11.93 13.61 -14.29
C ALA A 80 13.02 12.60 -14.66
N GLY A 81 13.73 12.07 -13.66
CA GLY A 81 14.96 11.28 -13.88
C GLY A 81 16.19 12.08 -14.31
N GLY A 82 16.16 13.41 -14.16
CA GLY A 82 17.29 14.34 -14.30
C GLY A 82 17.47 14.89 -15.71
N TYR A 83 17.92 14.05 -16.65
CA TYR A 83 18.18 14.42 -18.05
C TYR A 83 17.49 13.43 -18.99
N ALA A 84 17.44 13.75 -20.29
CA ALA A 84 16.78 12.93 -21.31
C ALA A 84 17.30 11.48 -21.41
N ASN A 85 18.50 11.21 -20.90
CA ASN A 85 19.09 9.86 -20.85
C ASN A 85 18.67 9.05 -19.61
N HIS A 86 17.96 9.65 -18.65
CA HIS A 86 17.61 9.07 -17.34
C HIS A 86 18.81 8.47 -16.59
N ALA A 87 20.01 9.05 -16.74
CA ALA A 87 21.24 8.51 -16.17
C ALA A 87 22.11 9.61 -15.53
N MET A 88 22.20 9.60 -14.19
CA MET A 88 22.91 10.66 -13.42
C MET A 88 24.41 10.43 -13.24
N HIS A 89 24.90 9.23 -13.59
CA HIS A 89 26.31 8.86 -13.48
C HIS A 89 26.88 9.09 -12.06
N HIS A 90 28.20 9.32 -11.95
CA HIS A 90 28.89 9.50 -10.66
C HIS A 90 28.78 10.96 -10.19
N MET A 91 27.72 11.27 -9.45
CA MET A 91 27.51 12.61 -8.90
C MET A 91 28.40 12.90 -7.70
N ARG A 92 28.88 14.14 -7.61
CA ARG A 92 29.60 14.67 -6.45
C ARG A 92 28.63 15.03 -5.34
N ILE A 93 28.78 14.37 -4.20
CA ILE A 93 28.02 14.68 -2.97
C ILE A 93 28.96 15.05 -1.82
N GLY A 94 28.43 15.77 -0.82
CA GLY A 94 29.15 16.05 0.41
C GLY A 94 29.44 14.78 1.22
N LYS A 95 30.41 14.84 2.14
CA LYS A 95 30.77 13.69 3.00
C LYS A 95 29.64 13.25 3.93
N ALA A 96 28.78 14.19 4.32
CA ALA A 96 27.60 13.94 5.13
C ALA A 96 26.45 14.77 4.55
N LEU A 97 25.31 14.12 4.31
CA LEU A 97 24.10 14.78 3.83
C LEU A 97 23.33 15.32 5.04
N GLN A 98 22.90 16.58 4.94
CA GLN A 98 22.01 17.22 5.89
C GLN A 98 20.93 17.97 5.11
N GLU A 99 19.81 18.24 5.76
CA GLU A 99 18.73 19.03 5.19
C GLU A 99 19.24 20.45 4.89
N SER A 100 19.02 20.92 3.66
CA SER A 100 19.45 22.26 3.23
C SER A 100 18.35 23.31 3.40
N TRP A 101 17.09 22.90 3.20
CA TRP A 101 15.90 23.72 3.38
C TRP A 101 14.67 22.81 3.41
N SER A 102 13.57 23.36 3.93
CA SER A 102 12.23 22.80 3.84
C SER A 102 11.22 23.93 3.73
N ILE A 103 10.14 23.69 2.98
CA ILE A 103 9.04 24.63 2.78
C ILE A 103 7.72 23.87 2.75
N ASP A 104 6.66 24.50 3.26
CA ASP A 104 5.30 23.98 3.13
C ASP A 104 4.75 24.26 1.73
N ILE A 105 4.21 23.23 1.08
CA ILE A 105 3.57 23.30 -0.25
C ILE A 105 2.03 23.24 -0.15
N GLY A 106 1.49 23.29 1.07
CA GLY A 106 0.08 23.15 1.38
C GLY A 106 -0.31 21.71 1.72
N ARG A 107 -1.57 21.35 1.44
CA ARG A 107 -2.21 20.13 1.96
C ARG A 107 -1.56 18.81 1.48
N GLY A 108 -0.89 18.81 0.33
CA GLY A 108 -0.25 17.60 -0.21
C GLY A 108 -1.25 16.53 -0.69
N THR A 109 -0.82 15.27 -0.63
CA THR A 109 -1.59 14.07 -1.03
C THR A 109 -2.70 13.75 -0.01
N ASN A 110 -3.86 13.29 -0.49
CA ASN A 110 -4.95 12.72 0.29
C ASN A 110 -5.48 11.40 -0.35
N ASP A 111 -6.59 10.87 0.16
CA ASP A 111 -7.15 9.58 -0.29
C ASP A 111 -7.75 9.64 -1.72
N GLU A 112 -8.10 10.85 -2.19
CA GLU A 112 -8.71 11.11 -3.50
C GLU A 112 -7.68 11.69 -4.50
N GLU A 113 -6.68 12.44 -4.01
CA GLU A 113 -5.72 13.18 -4.82
C GLU A 113 -4.27 12.85 -4.43
N ARG A 114 -3.44 12.49 -5.40
CA ARG A 114 -2.01 12.17 -5.19
C ARG A 114 -1.09 13.10 -5.94
N LEU A 115 -0.09 13.64 -5.26
CA LEU A 115 1.03 14.35 -5.88
C LEU A 115 2.05 13.35 -6.42
N MET A 116 2.06 13.17 -7.74
CA MET A 116 2.94 12.24 -8.44
C MET A 116 4.07 12.94 -9.21
N ALA A 117 4.06 14.27 -9.24
CA ALA A 117 5.07 15.06 -9.94
C ALA A 117 6.42 14.97 -9.18
N GLN A 118 7.49 14.70 -9.93
CA GLN A 118 8.84 14.80 -9.40
C GLN A 118 9.29 16.26 -9.44
N PRO A 119 9.97 16.77 -8.41
CA PRO A 119 10.55 18.10 -8.45
C PRO A 119 11.59 18.18 -9.57
N ILE A 120 11.65 19.33 -10.22
CA ILE A 120 12.70 19.66 -11.19
C ILE A 120 13.47 20.86 -10.66
N VAL A 121 14.76 20.92 -10.95
CA VAL A 121 15.59 22.09 -10.64
C VAL A 121 16.25 22.55 -11.92
N ALA A 122 16.09 23.82 -12.26
CA ALA A 122 16.77 24.42 -13.40
C ALA A 122 16.99 25.91 -13.15
N GLU A 123 18.12 26.44 -13.59
CA GLU A 123 18.41 27.88 -13.51
C GLU A 123 18.30 28.42 -12.07
N ASN A 124 18.77 27.64 -11.09
CA ASN A 124 18.67 27.92 -9.65
C ASN A 124 17.23 28.10 -9.13
N ARG A 125 16.25 27.43 -9.74
CA ARG A 125 14.85 27.39 -9.26
C ARG A 125 14.37 25.96 -9.15
N LEU A 126 13.50 25.72 -8.17
CA LEU A 126 12.75 24.48 -7.97
C LEU A 126 11.29 24.66 -8.39
#